data_AF-A0A5B2XJ47-F1
#
_entry.id   AF-A0A5B2XJ47-F1
#
_cell.length_a   1.000
_cell.length_b   1.000
_cell.length_c   1.000
_cell.angle_alpha   90.00
_cell.angle_beta   90.00
_cell.angle_gamma   90.00
#
_symmetry.space_group_name_H-M   'P 1'
#
loop_
_entity.id
_entity.type
_entity.pdbx_description
1 polymer ?
#
loop_
_entity_poly.entity_id
_entity_poly.type
_entity_poly.pdbx_seq_one_letter_code
_entity_poly.pdbx_strand_id
1 'polypeptide(L)'
;MGVVDVASLGVMFVKGPVIARALWRVGSNFGKFIEETSIAKNIVEKGRTVIVEARAKAVKPTGTVRDSVKATQPEISGAGIPKSFELSTDGAKVWVHGNATDHFAEAAKGFAARGLSPEAVKLQMQQQLRSMQAAVAEATKGGVPLNQRLTVGGWQLEFRQGAGDLLPALIHARMVG
;
A
#
# COMPACT_ATOMS: atom_id res chain seq x y z
N MET A 1 47.12 -14.52 31.59
CA MET A 1 46.92 -14.09 30.19
C MET A 1 45.76 -14.92 29.67
N GLY A 2 44.53 -14.37 29.68
CA GLY A 2 43.87 -13.77 28.51
C GLY A 2 43.26 -14.90 27.66
N VAL A 3 41.98 -14.97 27.32
CA VAL A 3 40.92 -13.97 27.21
C VAL A 3 39.57 -14.71 27.34
N VAL A 4 38.57 -14.02 27.86
CA VAL A 4 37.17 -14.43 28.06
C VAL A 4 36.49 -14.67 26.71
N ASP A 5 35.77 -15.77 26.55
CA ASP A 5 34.81 -15.97 25.46
C ASP A 5 33.38 -15.84 26.01
N VAL A 6 32.60 -14.98 25.35
CA VAL A 6 31.29 -14.49 25.79
C VAL A 6 30.24 -15.48 25.29
N ALA A 7 30.15 -16.61 25.96
CA ALA A 7 28.98 -17.46 25.92
C ALA A 7 28.04 -17.07 27.07
N SER A 8 26.75 -16.95 26.74
CA SER A 8 25.62 -16.97 27.68
C SER A 8 25.42 -15.74 28.57
N LEU A 9 24.74 -14.73 28.03
CA LEU A 9 23.78 -13.92 28.80
C LEU A 9 22.61 -13.65 27.83
N GLY A 10 21.47 -14.31 27.91
CA GLY A 10 20.74 -14.63 29.12
C GLY A 10 19.48 -13.77 29.14
N VAL A 11 18.37 -14.41 28.81
CA VAL A 11 16.99 -13.95 29.01
C VAL A 11 16.84 -13.17 30.32
N MET A 12 16.21 -11.99 30.29
CA MET A 12 15.30 -11.57 31.36
C MET A 12 14.47 -10.34 30.96
N PHE A 13 13.22 -10.59 30.59
CA PHE A 13 12.14 -9.71 31.03
C PHE A 13 11.99 -9.83 32.55
N VAL A 14 11.44 -8.78 33.17
CA VAL A 14 10.69 -8.75 34.45
C VAL A 14 11.38 -8.06 35.66
N LYS A 15 10.68 -6.98 36.11
CA LYS A 15 10.60 -6.34 37.45
C LYS A 15 11.59 -5.22 37.85
N GLY A 16 11.01 -4.07 38.20
CA GLY A 16 11.42 -3.26 39.37
C GLY A 16 11.83 -1.80 39.10
N PRO A 17 10.99 -0.79 39.39
CA PRO A 17 11.25 0.64 39.12
C PRO A 17 12.30 1.30 40.04
N VAL A 18 13.23 0.54 40.61
CA VAL A 18 14.17 1.04 41.64
C VAL A 18 15.59 1.27 41.09
N ILE A 19 15.97 0.62 39.99
CA ILE A 19 17.31 0.77 39.40
C ILE A 19 17.45 2.09 38.62
N ALA A 20 16.34 2.73 38.25
CA ALA A 20 16.32 3.99 37.52
C ALA A 20 16.83 5.20 38.33
N ARG A 21 16.80 5.16 39.68
CA ARG A 21 17.23 6.30 40.51
C ARG A 21 18.72 6.35 40.82
N ALA A 22 19.44 5.23 40.72
CA ALA A 22 20.88 5.20 40.96
C ALA A 22 21.70 5.73 39.77
N LEU A 23 21.16 5.64 38.53
CA LEU A 23 21.86 6.08 37.32
C LEU A 23 21.76 7.59 37.06
N TRP A 24 20.88 8.32 37.74
CA TRP A 24 20.67 9.76 37.50
C TRP A 24 21.77 10.67 38.09
N ARG A 25 22.57 10.18 39.05
CA ARG A 25 23.58 11.02 39.74
C ARG A 25 24.95 11.07 39.09
N VAL A 26 25.15 10.40 37.95
CA VAL A 26 26.39 10.47 37.13
C VAL A 26 26.08 10.98 35.71
N GLY A 27 25.01 11.76 35.58
CA GLY A 27 24.42 12.15 34.29
C GLY A 27 24.66 13.60 33.84
N SER A 28 25.59 14.36 34.44
CA SER A 28 25.80 15.77 34.02
C SER A 28 26.92 15.98 33.00
N ASN A 29 27.72 14.97 32.67
CA ASN A 29 28.86 15.12 31.74
C ASN A 29 28.81 14.24 30.49
N PHE A 30 27.77 13.43 30.27
CA PHE A 30 27.64 12.59 29.06
C PHE A 30 26.86 13.25 27.91
N GLY A 31 26.33 14.46 28.11
CA GLY A 31 25.58 15.19 27.08
C GLY A 31 26.46 15.81 25.99
N LYS A 32 27.78 15.93 26.21
CA LYS A 32 28.71 16.57 25.26
C LYS A 32 29.42 15.62 24.29
N PHE A 33 29.10 14.32 24.30
CA PHE A 33 29.82 13.34 23.46
C PHE A 33 28.97 12.70 22.35
N ILE A 34 27.69 13.06 22.21
CA ILE A 34 26.81 12.49 21.15
C ILE A 34 26.81 13.34 19.86
N GLU A 35 27.43 14.53 19.85
CA GLU A 35 27.20 15.49 18.76
C GLU A 35 28.19 15.47 17.58
N GLU A 36 29.35 14.79 17.64
CA GLU A 36 30.33 14.90 16.54
C GLU A 36 31.04 13.60 16.14
N THR A 37 30.29 12.60 15.65
CA THR A 37 30.89 11.67 14.68
C THR A 37 29.91 11.35 13.57
N SER A 38 30.35 11.51 12.32
CA SER A 38 29.70 11.01 11.09
C SER A 38 29.38 9.51 11.14
N ILE A 39 29.94 8.79 12.11
CA ILE A 39 29.67 7.40 12.46
C ILE A 39 28.21 7.22 12.93
N ALA A 40 27.70 8.09 13.81
CA ALA A 40 26.32 8.00 14.29
C ALA A 40 25.31 8.22 13.15
N LYS A 41 25.57 9.19 12.27
CA LYS A 41 24.74 9.44 11.07
C LYS A 41 24.75 8.24 10.13
N ASN A 42 25.93 7.68 9.83
CA ASN A 42 26.06 6.51 8.98
C ASN A 42 25.38 5.26 9.54
N ILE A 43 25.41 5.05 10.87
CA ILE A 43 24.73 3.92 11.51
C ILE A 43 23.20 4.09 11.45
N VAL A 44 22.70 5.31 11.66
CA VAL A 44 21.26 5.61 11.55
C VAL A 44 20.77 5.48 10.10
N GLU A 45 21.55 5.95 9.11
CA GLU A 45 21.22 5.79 7.69
C GLU A 45 21.29 4.33 7.24
N LYS A 46 22.31 3.57 7.66
CA LYS A 46 22.39 2.12 7.42
C LYS A 46 21.24 1.37 8.10
N GLY A 47 20.86 1.74 9.31
CA GLY A 47 19.70 1.18 9.99
C GLY A 47 18.39 1.45 9.23
N ARG A 48 18.21 2.68 8.73
CA ARG A 48 17.03 3.03 7.90
C ARG A 48 16.99 2.24 6.60
N THR A 49 18.12 2.11 5.91
CA THR A 49 18.19 1.35 4.64
C THR A 49 17.89 -0.12 4.85
N VAL A 50 18.42 -0.75 5.90
CA VAL A 50 18.10 -2.15 6.24
C VAL A 50 16.61 -2.33 6.59
N ILE A 51 15.99 -1.41 7.32
CA ILE A 51 14.55 -1.49 7.63
C ILE A 51 13.70 -1.29 6.37
N VAL A 52 14.10 -0.40 5.46
CA VAL A 52 13.39 -0.17 4.18
C VAL A 52 13.55 -1.38 3.25
N GLU A 53 14.74 -1.94 3.14
CA GLU A 53 14.99 -3.17 2.36
C GLU A 53 14.27 -4.38 2.95
N ALA A 54 14.24 -4.52 4.28
CA ALA A 54 13.50 -5.57 4.95
C ALA A 54 11.98 -5.43 4.73
N ARG A 55 11.43 -4.20 4.75
CA ARG A 55 10.03 -3.95 4.40
C ARG A 55 9.74 -4.24 2.92
N ALA A 56 10.64 -3.86 2.03
CA ALA A 56 10.53 -4.17 0.60
C ALA A 56 10.59 -5.69 0.33
N LYS A 57 11.37 -6.44 1.11
CA LYS A 57 11.45 -7.92 1.03
C LYS A 57 10.32 -8.65 1.78
N ALA A 58 9.67 -8.02 2.76
CA ALA A 58 8.65 -8.66 3.60
C ALA A 58 7.26 -8.73 2.95
N VAL A 59 6.99 -7.93 1.92
CA VAL A 59 5.73 -8.02 1.15
C VAL A 59 5.94 -9.00 0.01
N LYS A 60 5.73 -10.29 0.27
CA LYS A 60 5.53 -11.24 -0.83
C LYS A 60 4.19 -10.90 -1.48
N PRO A 61 4.13 -10.61 -2.78
CA PRO A 61 2.86 -10.41 -3.46
C PRO A 61 2.01 -11.67 -3.27
N THR A 62 0.81 -11.48 -2.77
CA THR A 62 -0.19 -12.53 -2.53
C THR A 62 -0.73 -13.11 -3.84
N GLY A 63 -0.42 -12.50 -4.99
CA GLY A 63 -1.02 -12.82 -6.29
C GLY A 63 -2.45 -12.30 -6.41
N THR A 64 -2.88 -11.45 -5.47
CA THR A 64 -4.21 -10.85 -5.48
C THR A 64 -4.15 -9.45 -6.08
N VAL A 65 -5.24 -8.98 -6.67
CA VAL A 65 -5.30 -7.61 -7.21
C VAL A 65 -5.04 -6.56 -6.14
N ARG A 66 -5.22 -6.92 -4.86
CA ARG A 66 -4.88 -6.06 -3.73
C ARG A 66 -3.40 -5.67 -3.70
N ASP A 67 -2.50 -6.51 -4.22
CA ASP A 67 -1.07 -6.15 -4.32
C ASP A 67 -0.84 -4.99 -5.30
N SER A 68 -1.75 -4.81 -6.26
CA SER A 68 -1.69 -3.77 -7.29
C SER A 68 -2.47 -2.51 -6.92
N VAL A 69 -3.18 -2.52 -5.77
CA VAL A 69 -4.11 -1.49 -5.35
C VAL A 69 -3.65 -0.85 -4.04
N LYS A 70 -3.38 0.46 -4.07
CA LYS A 70 -3.10 1.26 -2.88
C LYS A 70 -4.26 2.20 -2.61
N ALA A 71 -5.04 1.90 -1.56
CA ALA A 71 -6.20 2.69 -1.18
C ALA A 71 -5.85 4.16 -0.91
N THR A 72 -6.64 5.08 -1.47
CA THR A 72 -6.58 6.53 -1.18
C THR A 72 -7.83 7.04 -0.45
N GLN A 73 -8.91 6.25 -0.45
CA GLN A 73 -10.14 6.51 0.31
C GLN A 73 -10.68 5.20 0.93
N PRO A 74 -11.65 5.30 1.88
CA PRO A 74 -12.27 4.14 2.51
C PRO A 74 -12.95 3.19 1.51
N GLU A 75 -13.21 1.95 1.95
CA GLU A 75 -13.92 0.96 1.16
C GLU A 75 -15.39 1.34 0.91
N ILE A 76 -15.88 0.96 -0.26
CA ILE A 76 -17.30 0.95 -0.59
C ILE A 76 -17.97 -0.09 0.31
N SER A 77 -19.02 0.32 1.02
CA SER A 77 -19.76 -0.54 1.95
C SER A 77 -20.23 -1.83 1.24
N GLY A 78 -19.86 -2.97 1.81
CA GLY A 78 -20.23 -4.30 1.29
C GLY A 78 -19.42 -4.79 0.08
N ALA A 79 -18.61 -3.95 -0.57
CA ALA A 79 -17.88 -4.35 -1.78
C ALA A 79 -16.45 -4.85 -1.51
N GLY A 80 -15.81 -4.42 -0.42
CA GLY A 80 -14.42 -4.79 -0.10
C GLY A 80 -13.37 -4.20 -1.06
N ILE A 81 -13.71 -3.07 -1.69
CA ILE A 81 -12.88 -2.30 -2.64
C ILE A 81 -12.86 -0.83 -2.18
N PRO A 82 -11.69 -0.16 -2.14
CA PRO A 82 -11.59 1.28 -1.88
C PRO A 82 -12.37 2.14 -2.89
N LYS A 83 -12.99 3.23 -2.42
CA LYS A 83 -13.68 4.20 -3.31
C LYS A 83 -12.72 4.84 -4.32
N SER A 84 -11.50 5.13 -3.91
CA SER A 84 -10.41 5.52 -4.82
C SER A 84 -9.11 4.89 -4.39
N PHE A 85 -8.22 4.69 -5.36
CA PHE A 85 -6.95 4.03 -5.14
C PHE A 85 -5.96 4.27 -6.28
N GLU A 86 -4.66 4.17 -5.99
CA GLU A 86 -3.65 4.01 -7.04
C GLU A 86 -3.68 2.57 -7.54
N LEU A 87 -3.74 2.38 -8.86
CA LEU A 87 -3.67 1.09 -9.54
C LEU A 87 -2.37 1.00 -10.32
N SER A 88 -1.58 -0.03 -10.02
CA SER A 88 -0.37 -0.35 -10.78
C SER A 88 -0.67 -1.50 -11.75
N THR A 89 -0.34 -1.31 -13.01
CA THR A 89 -0.45 -2.33 -14.06
C THR A 89 0.88 -2.41 -14.81
N ASP A 90 1.06 -3.47 -15.61
CA ASP A 90 2.25 -3.62 -16.45
C ASP A 90 2.37 -2.49 -17.50
N GLY A 91 1.25 -1.87 -17.89
CA GLY A 91 1.21 -0.79 -18.89
C GLY A 91 1.37 0.62 -18.31
N ALA A 92 0.80 0.88 -17.13
CA ALA A 92 0.89 2.18 -16.46
C ALA A 92 0.50 2.12 -14.98
N LYS A 93 0.92 3.16 -14.24
CA LYS A 93 0.35 3.50 -12.93
C LYS A 93 -0.68 4.61 -13.10
N VAL A 94 -1.90 4.38 -12.61
CA VAL A 94 -3.01 5.33 -12.70
C VAL A 94 -3.66 5.53 -11.34
N TRP A 95 -4.39 6.62 -11.16
CA TRP A 95 -5.25 6.82 -10.00
C TRP A 95 -6.71 6.59 -10.37
N VAL A 96 -7.39 5.68 -9.68
CA VAL A 96 -8.81 5.38 -9.90
C VAL A 96 -9.65 6.32 -9.05
N HIS A 97 -10.39 7.21 -9.72
CA HIS A 97 -11.26 8.19 -9.09
C HIS A 97 -12.56 7.53 -8.58
N GLY A 98 -13.20 8.12 -7.55
CA GLY A 98 -14.48 7.64 -6.99
C GLY A 98 -15.59 7.43 -8.03
N ASN A 99 -15.72 8.35 -8.98
CA ASN A 99 -16.68 8.23 -10.09
C ASN A 99 -16.48 6.96 -10.94
N ALA A 100 -15.25 6.47 -11.09
CA ALA A 100 -14.98 5.23 -11.81
C ALA A 100 -15.41 4.00 -11.00
N THR A 101 -15.45 4.09 -9.66
CA THR A 101 -15.86 2.99 -8.78
C THR A 101 -17.33 3.03 -8.38
N ASP A 102 -18.07 4.10 -8.69
CA ASP A 102 -19.52 4.19 -8.40
C ASP A 102 -20.30 3.02 -9.04
N HIS A 103 -19.90 2.56 -10.23
CA HIS A 103 -20.49 1.38 -10.86
C HIS A 103 -20.24 0.08 -10.07
N PHE A 104 -19.15 -0.02 -9.31
CA PHE A 104 -18.92 -1.16 -8.41
C PHE A 104 -19.87 -1.12 -7.21
N ALA A 105 -20.16 0.06 -6.67
CA ALA A 105 -21.12 0.21 -5.57
C ALA A 105 -22.52 -0.25 -5.98
N GLU A 106 -22.97 0.14 -7.17
CA GLU A 106 -24.25 -0.29 -7.72
C GLU A 106 -24.26 -1.80 -8.04
N ALA A 107 -23.17 -2.35 -8.58
CA ALA A 107 -23.04 -3.78 -8.80
C ALA A 107 -23.10 -4.58 -7.48
N ALA A 108 -22.40 -4.14 -6.44
CA ALA A 108 -22.42 -4.77 -5.12
C ALA A 108 -23.84 -4.78 -4.51
N LYS A 109 -24.56 -3.66 -4.58
CA LYS A 109 -25.97 -3.57 -4.16
C LYS A 109 -26.85 -4.53 -4.97
N GLY A 110 -26.67 -4.57 -6.29
CA GLY A 110 -27.43 -5.46 -7.17
C GLY A 110 -27.20 -6.94 -6.86
N PHE A 111 -25.97 -7.33 -6.52
CA PHE A 111 -25.67 -8.70 -6.08
C PHE A 111 -26.31 -9.02 -4.73
N ALA A 112 -26.21 -8.12 -3.75
CA ALA A 112 -26.87 -8.30 -2.46
C ALA A 112 -28.40 -8.41 -2.61
N ALA A 113 -29.01 -7.57 -3.46
CA ALA A 113 -30.45 -7.62 -3.74
C ALA A 113 -30.90 -8.91 -4.42
N ARG A 114 -30.01 -9.62 -5.12
CA ARG A 114 -30.25 -10.96 -5.69
C ARG A 114 -30.03 -12.10 -4.68
N GLY A 115 -29.77 -11.77 -3.42
CA GLY A 115 -29.63 -12.75 -2.33
C GLY A 115 -28.23 -13.36 -2.21
N LEU A 116 -27.20 -12.78 -2.81
CA LEU A 116 -25.82 -13.24 -2.60
C LEU A 116 -25.38 -12.93 -1.17
N SER A 117 -24.62 -13.86 -0.57
CA SER A 117 -23.99 -13.61 0.73
C SER A 117 -22.94 -12.50 0.64
N PRO A 118 -22.60 -11.82 1.75
CA PRO A 118 -21.56 -10.78 1.76
C PRO A 118 -20.21 -11.27 1.20
N GLU A 119 -19.84 -12.52 1.47
CA GLU A 119 -18.61 -13.14 0.97
C GLU A 119 -18.68 -13.35 -0.55
N ALA A 120 -19.84 -13.81 -1.06
CA ALA A 120 -20.06 -13.97 -2.49
C ALA A 120 -20.04 -12.62 -3.22
N VAL A 121 -20.62 -11.56 -2.64
CA VAL A 121 -20.54 -10.19 -3.17
C VAL A 121 -19.08 -9.74 -3.27
N LYS A 122 -18.31 -9.87 -2.18
CA LYS A 122 -16.88 -9.51 -2.17
C LYS A 122 -16.08 -10.27 -3.23
N LEU A 123 -16.37 -11.56 -3.43
CA LEU A 123 -15.71 -12.36 -4.46
C LEU A 123 -16.04 -11.85 -5.88
N GLN A 124 -17.31 -11.55 -6.16
CA GLN A 124 -17.72 -10.96 -7.44
C GLN A 124 -17.06 -9.60 -7.67
N MET A 125 -16.96 -8.77 -6.63
CA MET A 125 -16.27 -7.48 -6.69
C MET A 125 -14.77 -7.65 -6.95
N GLN A 126 -14.10 -8.60 -6.31
CA GLN A 126 -12.71 -8.92 -6.61
C GLN A 126 -12.53 -9.35 -8.07
N GLN A 127 -13.47 -10.14 -8.63
CA GLN A 127 -13.44 -10.54 -10.03
C GLN A 127 -13.62 -9.35 -10.98
N GLN A 128 -14.56 -8.44 -10.69
CA GLN A 128 -14.72 -7.22 -11.48
C GLN A 128 -13.48 -6.32 -11.43
N LEU A 129 -12.85 -6.21 -10.25
CA LEU A 129 -11.63 -5.43 -10.09
C LEU A 129 -10.46 -6.03 -10.90
N ARG A 130 -10.31 -7.36 -10.91
CA ARG A 130 -9.36 -8.08 -11.78
C ARG A 130 -9.60 -7.76 -13.25
N SER A 131 -10.86 -7.82 -13.68
CA SER A 131 -11.25 -7.56 -15.06
C SER A 131 -10.94 -6.11 -15.47
N MET A 132 -11.28 -5.14 -14.61
CA MET A 132 -10.95 -3.73 -14.84
C MET A 132 -9.45 -3.50 -14.90
N GLN A 133 -8.66 -4.13 -14.01
CA GLN A 133 -7.21 -4.04 -14.04
C GLN A 133 -6.63 -4.53 -15.37
N ALA A 134 -7.10 -5.67 -15.88
CA ALA A 134 -6.67 -6.19 -17.18
C ALA A 134 -7.03 -5.24 -18.34
N ALA A 135 -8.23 -4.66 -18.31
CA ALA A 135 -8.65 -3.67 -19.30
C ALA A 135 -7.80 -2.39 -19.26
N VAL A 136 -7.44 -1.90 -18.07
CA VAL A 136 -6.52 -0.76 -17.90
C VAL A 136 -5.11 -1.11 -18.40
N ALA A 137 -4.61 -2.31 -18.09
CA ALA A 137 -3.31 -2.75 -18.60
C ALA A 137 -3.28 -2.77 -20.13
N GLU A 138 -4.33 -3.32 -20.77
CA GLU A 138 -4.47 -3.33 -22.22
C GLU A 138 -4.57 -1.91 -22.81
N ALA A 139 -5.43 -1.07 -22.23
CA ALA A 139 -5.63 0.32 -22.64
C ALA A 139 -4.35 1.14 -22.67
N THR A 140 -3.39 0.80 -21.80
CA THR A 140 -2.22 1.64 -21.49
C THR A 140 -0.91 1.10 -22.07
N LYS A 141 -0.94 -0.01 -22.83
CA LYS A 141 0.27 -0.59 -23.45
C LYS A 141 1.08 0.40 -24.31
N GLY A 142 0.42 1.37 -24.92
CA GLY A 142 1.03 2.41 -25.76
C GLY A 142 1.17 3.77 -25.07
N GLY A 143 1.01 3.82 -23.75
CA GLY A 143 0.81 5.06 -22.99
C GLY A 143 -0.67 5.28 -22.63
N VAL A 144 -0.94 6.20 -21.70
CA VAL A 144 -2.31 6.42 -21.21
C VAL A 144 -3.11 7.27 -22.21
N PRO A 145 -4.22 6.75 -22.77
CA PRO A 145 -5.06 7.49 -23.71
C PRO A 145 -5.91 8.54 -22.99
N LEU A 146 -5.40 9.77 -22.91
CA LEU A 146 -6.06 10.88 -22.21
C LEU A 146 -7.23 11.47 -23.02
N ASN A 147 -8.24 11.96 -22.32
CA ASN A 147 -9.36 12.77 -22.83
C ASN A 147 -10.19 12.10 -23.92
N GLN A 148 -10.21 10.78 -23.96
CA GLN A 148 -11.03 10.01 -24.89
C GLN A 148 -11.65 8.80 -24.20
N ARG A 149 -12.81 8.40 -24.72
CA ARG A 149 -13.50 7.20 -24.27
C ARG A 149 -13.14 6.02 -25.16
N LEU A 150 -12.69 4.94 -24.56
CA LEU A 150 -12.33 3.72 -25.26
C LEU A 150 -13.06 2.52 -24.66
N THR A 151 -13.27 1.49 -25.47
CA THR A 151 -13.83 0.21 -25.03
C THR A 151 -12.79 -0.87 -25.22
N VAL A 152 -12.44 -1.57 -24.14
CA VAL A 152 -11.41 -2.62 -24.13
C VAL A 152 -11.68 -3.62 -23.02
N GLY A 153 -11.53 -4.92 -23.30
CA GLY A 153 -11.74 -5.97 -22.30
C GLY A 153 -13.15 -5.99 -21.69
N GLY A 154 -14.18 -5.54 -22.41
CA GLY A 154 -15.54 -5.41 -21.89
C GLY A 154 -15.78 -4.18 -21.00
N TRP A 155 -14.81 -3.27 -20.90
CA TRP A 155 -14.91 -2.03 -20.13
C TRP A 155 -14.86 -0.81 -21.04
N GLN A 156 -15.73 0.14 -20.76
CA GLN A 156 -15.63 1.50 -21.27
C GLN A 156 -14.85 2.36 -20.26
N LEU A 157 -13.72 2.92 -20.70
CA LEU A 157 -12.77 3.65 -19.86
C LEU A 157 -12.59 5.10 -20.38
N GLU A 158 -12.33 6.04 -19.47
CA GLU A 158 -11.82 7.38 -19.82
C GLU A 158 -10.80 7.82 -18.77
N PHE A 159 -9.64 8.27 -19.27
CA PHE A 159 -8.57 8.82 -18.47
C PHE A 159 -8.47 10.34 -18.66
N ARG A 160 -8.10 11.05 -17.61
CA ARG A 160 -7.75 12.48 -17.65
C ARG A 160 -6.50 12.74 -16.86
N GLN A 161 -5.78 13.79 -17.23
CA GLN A 161 -4.66 14.29 -16.45
C GLN A 161 -4.56 15.80 -16.64
N GLY A 162 -4.66 16.54 -15.54
CA GLY A 162 -4.46 17.98 -15.48
C GLY A 162 -3.01 18.36 -15.19
N ALA A 163 -2.72 19.65 -15.31
CA ALA A 163 -1.43 20.18 -14.89
C ALA A 163 -1.28 20.05 -13.36
N GLY A 164 -0.21 19.37 -12.93
CA GLY A 164 0.08 19.12 -11.51
C GLY A 164 -0.40 17.75 -10.99
N ASP A 165 -1.14 16.99 -11.79
CA ASP A 165 -1.55 15.62 -11.41
C ASP A 165 -0.33 14.69 -11.39
N LEU A 166 -0.13 14.01 -10.26
CA LEU A 166 0.96 13.04 -10.08
C LEU A 166 0.78 11.78 -10.95
N LEU A 167 -0.46 11.42 -11.26
CA LEU A 167 -0.82 10.24 -12.05
C LEU A 167 -2.01 10.58 -12.97
N PRO A 168 -2.11 9.95 -14.15
CA PRO A 168 -3.34 9.95 -14.92
C PRO A 168 -4.49 9.37 -14.08
N ALA A 169 -5.62 10.06 -14.07
CA ALA A 169 -6.82 9.67 -13.36
C ALA A 169 -7.75 8.86 -14.28
N LEU A 170 -8.09 7.63 -13.90
CA LEU A 170 -9.23 6.91 -14.46
C LEU A 170 -10.51 7.47 -13.84
N ILE A 171 -11.26 8.25 -14.61
CA ILE A 171 -12.44 8.99 -14.12
C ILE A 171 -13.77 8.33 -14.50
N HIS A 172 -13.74 7.38 -15.43
CA HIS A 172 -14.89 6.60 -15.87
C HIS A 172 -14.46 5.16 -16.10
N ALA A 173 -15.17 4.21 -15.50
CA ALA A 173 -14.99 2.79 -15.75
C ALA A 173 -16.34 2.08 -15.65
N ARG A 174 -16.85 1.60 -16.80
CA ARG A 174 -18.14 0.91 -16.85
C ARG A 174 -18.02 -0.40 -17.61
N MET A 175 -18.49 -1.50 -17.01
CA MET A 175 -18.61 -2.77 -17.70
C MET A 175 -19.75 -2.69 -18.74
N VAL A 176 -19.45 -3.03 -19.99
CA VAL A 176 -20.35 -2.96 -21.15
C VAL A 176 -20.44 -4.26 -21.94
N GLY A 177 -19.60 -5.25 -21.63
CA GLY A 177 -19.60 -6.59 -22.23
C GLY A 177 -20.03 -7.67 -21.24
#